data_AF-A0A2U1L217-F1
#
_entry.id   AF-A0A2U1L217-F1
#
_cell.length_a   1.000
_cell.length_b   1.000
_cell.length_c   1.000
_cell.angle_alpha   90.00
_cell.angle_beta   90.00
_cell.angle_gamma   90.00
#
_symmetry.space_group_name_H-M   'P 1'
#
loop_
_entity.id
_entity.type
_entity.pdbx_description
1 polymer ?
#
loop_
_entity_poly.entity_id
_entity_poly.type
_entity_poly.pdbx_seq_one_letter_code
_entity_poly.pdbx_strand_id
1 'polypeptide(L)'
;MWFDNWSGLGPLINNITFRDLYNARLNKDSSVADMVQEGEWKWSTDWATDFPVLNHLNVPNIQPSKQDKLNWIDNNGNIKKFCVKNVHAVLKIDDEKVNWGPLLWFSQGVPKHCFILWMAIHNKLLTHDRLKKWGSYDMVVCSANAMRNLIITFSSTVPTLRRFGMLCKL
;
A
#
# COMPACT_ATOMS: atom_id res chain seq x y z
N MET A 1 10.70 -11.33 7.49
CA MET A 1 11.11 -11.01 8.87
C MET A 1 10.84 -9.56 9.24
N TRP A 2 11.49 -8.59 8.59
CA TRP A 2 11.58 -7.21 9.09
C TRP A 2 10.32 -6.34 8.87
N PHE A 3 9.59 -6.60 7.80
CA PHE A 3 8.42 -5.80 7.38
C PHE A 3 7.07 -6.37 7.87
N ASP A 4 7.10 -7.62 8.33
CA ASP A 4 5.93 -8.41 8.63
C ASP A 4 5.67 -8.38 10.14
N ASN A 5 4.39 -8.38 10.56
CA ASN A 5 4.02 -8.35 11.98
C ASN A 5 3.82 -9.76 12.56
N TRP A 6 4.85 -10.59 12.48
CA TRP A 6 4.77 -11.99 12.95
C TRP A 6 4.89 -12.12 14.48
N SER A 7 5.47 -11.12 15.18
CA SER A 7 5.73 -11.15 16.62
C SER A 7 4.68 -10.44 17.48
N GLY A 8 3.70 -9.76 16.87
CA GLY A 8 2.71 -8.95 17.58
C GLY A 8 3.23 -7.58 18.07
N LEU A 9 4.55 -7.35 18.02
CA LEU A 9 5.18 -6.05 18.35
C LEU A 9 5.16 -5.06 17.18
N GLY A 10 4.55 -5.45 16.05
CA GLY A 10 4.61 -4.70 14.81
C GLY A 10 5.85 -5.05 13.97
N PRO A 11 6.01 -4.40 12.80
CA PRO A 11 7.17 -4.58 11.94
C PRO A 11 8.44 -4.08 12.63
N LEU A 12 9.45 -4.93 12.70
CA LEU A 12 10.73 -4.59 13.31
C LEU A 12 11.46 -3.46 12.58
N ILE A 13 11.19 -3.27 11.29
CA ILE A 13 11.76 -2.18 10.49
C ILE A 13 11.42 -0.77 11.04
N ASN A 14 10.39 -0.66 11.88
CA ASN A 14 10.07 0.61 12.55
C ASN A 14 11.12 1.01 13.59
N ASN A 15 11.85 0.04 14.16
CA ASN A 15 12.89 0.27 15.16
C ASN A 15 14.30 0.04 14.62
N ILE A 16 14.45 -0.86 13.63
CA ILE A 16 15.74 -1.24 13.05
C ILE A 16 15.78 -0.73 11.62
N THR A 17 16.71 0.16 11.29
CA THR A 17 16.78 0.74 9.94
C THR A 17 17.48 -0.22 8.96
N PHE A 18 17.31 0.04 7.66
CA PHE A 18 18.07 -0.66 6.62
C PHE A 18 19.59 -0.54 6.80
N ARG A 19 20.07 0.57 7.36
CA ARG A 19 21.50 0.79 7.60
C ARG A 19 22.01 -0.15 8.68
N ASP A 20 21.23 -0.36 9.74
CA ASP A 20 21.60 -1.25 10.84
C ASP A 20 21.65 -2.70 10.36
N LEU A 21 20.64 -3.13 9.59
CA LEU A 21 20.63 -4.45 8.92
C LEU A 21 21.87 -4.68 8.06
N TYR A 22 22.24 -3.67 7.26
CA TYR A 22 23.42 -3.73 6.41
C TYR A 22 24.71 -3.84 7.23
N ASN A 23 24.85 -3.03 8.29
CA ASN A 23 26.02 -3.05 9.17
C ASN A 23 26.20 -4.42 9.85
N ALA A 24 25.10 -5.07 10.23
CA ALA A 24 25.11 -6.42 10.81
C ALA A 24 25.19 -7.55 9.79
N ARG A 25 25.34 -7.22 8.49
CA ARG A 25 25.40 -8.21 7.39
C ARG A 25 24.16 -9.12 7.33
N LEU A 26 23.01 -8.60 7.76
CA LEU A 26 21.73 -9.30 7.67
C LEU A 26 21.03 -8.97 6.35
N ASN A 27 20.45 -9.99 5.74
CA ASN A 27 19.67 -9.80 4.52
C ASN A 27 18.29 -9.22 4.87
N LYS A 28 17.86 -8.19 4.14
CA LYS A 28 16.51 -7.63 4.25
C LYS A 28 15.40 -8.60 3.81
N ASP A 29 15.75 -9.57 2.96
CA ASP A 29 14.80 -10.54 2.39
C ASP A 29 14.77 -11.86 3.19
N SER A 30 15.41 -11.91 4.37
CA SER A 30 15.41 -13.10 5.22
C SER A 30 14.02 -13.43 5.78
N SER A 31 13.70 -14.72 5.80
CA SER A 31 12.54 -15.24 6.52
C SER A 31 12.81 -15.30 8.03
N VAL A 32 11.76 -15.50 8.82
CA VAL A 32 11.92 -15.73 10.27
C VAL A 32 12.70 -17.03 10.50
N ALA A 33 12.47 -18.05 9.67
CA ALA A 33 13.16 -19.33 9.73
C ALA A 33 14.66 -19.23 9.46
N ASP A 34 15.09 -18.37 8.53
CA ASP A 34 16.52 -18.13 8.24
C ASP A 34 17.26 -17.42 9.39
N MET A 35 16.51 -16.76 10.27
CA MET A 35 17.03 -15.95 11.37
C MET A 35 17.04 -16.67 12.72
N VAL A 36 16.49 -17.89 12.78
CA VAL A 36 16.51 -18.73 13.96
C VAL A 36 17.43 -19.92 13.70
N GLN A 37 18.47 -20.08 14.51
CA GLN A 37 19.40 -21.21 14.45
C GLN A 37 19.52 -21.81 15.85
N GLU A 38 19.32 -23.13 15.96
CA GLU A 38 19.46 -23.87 17.24
C GLU A 38 18.57 -23.34 18.40
N GLY A 39 17.47 -22.66 18.08
CA GLY A 39 16.57 -22.08 19.09
C GLY A 39 16.99 -20.69 19.57
N GLU A 40 18.01 -20.10 18.95
CA GLU A 40 18.45 -18.72 19.22
C GLU A 40 18.35 -17.85 17.97
N TRP A 41 18.30 -16.54 18.17
CA TRP A 41 18.33 -15.57 17.08
C TRP A 41 19.75 -15.41 16.54
N LYS A 42 19.88 -15.27 15.22
CA LYS A 42 21.19 -15.16 14.55
C LYS A 42 21.88 -13.79 14.71
N TRP A 43 21.24 -12.79 15.33
CA TRP A 43 21.85 -11.46 15.52
C TRP A 43 22.83 -11.44 16.69
N SER A 44 23.79 -10.49 16.66
CA SER A 44 24.79 -10.34 17.74
C SER A 44 24.11 -9.96 19.07
N THR A 45 24.73 -10.29 20.19
CA THR A 45 24.30 -9.83 21.53
C THR A 45 24.27 -8.31 21.64
N ASP A 46 25.07 -7.59 20.85
CA ASP A 46 25.08 -6.12 20.82
C ASP A 46 23.75 -5.54 20.31
N TRP A 47 23.00 -6.31 19.51
CA TRP A 47 21.69 -5.86 19.03
C TRP A 47 20.64 -5.86 20.13
N ALA A 48 20.78 -6.73 21.13
CA ALA A 48 19.92 -6.73 22.31
C ALA A 48 20.09 -5.46 23.16
N THR A 49 21.28 -4.85 23.13
CA THR A 49 21.57 -3.57 23.79
C THR A 49 21.14 -2.37 22.95
N ASP A 50 21.39 -2.40 21.63
CA ASP A 50 21.06 -1.29 20.74
C ASP A 50 19.55 -1.17 20.48
N PHE A 51 18.85 -2.32 20.42
CA PHE A 51 17.44 -2.43 20.08
C PHE A 51 16.67 -3.22 21.14
N PRO A 52 16.24 -2.58 22.25
CA PRO A 52 15.57 -3.27 23.35
C PRO A 52 14.25 -3.96 22.96
N VAL A 53 13.64 -3.57 21.83
CA VAL A 53 12.47 -4.24 21.24
C VAL A 53 12.76 -5.72 20.94
N LEU A 54 14.00 -6.06 20.60
CA LEU A 54 14.40 -7.44 20.30
C LEU A 54 14.34 -8.36 21.54
N ASN A 55 14.53 -7.81 22.74
CA ASN A 55 14.50 -8.59 23.99
C ASN A 55 13.10 -9.11 24.34
N HIS A 56 12.06 -8.48 23.77
CA HIS A 56 10.68 -8.92 23.94
C HIS A 56 10.25 -9.96 22.89
N LEU A 57 11.13 -10.33 21.96
CA LEU A 57 10.82 -11.32 20.93
C LEU A 57 11.07 -12.74 21.44
N ASN A 58 9.97 -13.49 21.57
CA ASN A 58 10.07 -14.93 21.77
C ASN A 58 10.52 -15.62 20.49
N VAL A 59 11.46 -16.57 20.61
CA VAL A 59 11.88 -17.41 19.49
C VAL A 59 10.72 -18.33 19.09
N PRO A 60 10.21 -18.24 17.85
CA PRO A 60 9.11 -19.09 17.42
C PRO A 60 9.59 -20.53 17.22
N ASN A 61 8.76 -21.50 17.63
CA ASN A 61 8.99 -22.91 17.33
C ASN A 61 8.61 -23.20 15.86
N ILE A 62 9.62 -23.26 14.99
CA ILE A 62 9.46 -23.48 13.56
C ILE A 62 9.36 -24.99 13.30
N GLN A 63 8.20 -25.45 12.86
CA GLN A 63 7.97 -26.83 12.45
C GLN A 63 8.03 -26.95 10.93
N PRO A 64 9.01 -27.67 10.35
CA PRO A 64 9.17 -27.76 8.88
C PRO A 64 7.98 -28.39 8.14
N SER A 65 7.16 -29.18 8.86
CA SER A 65 6.01 -29.87 8.29
C SER A 65 4.75 -29.01 8.20
N LYS A 66 4.75 -27.83 8.82
CA LYS A 66 3.58 -26.94 8.88
C LYS A 66 3.67 -25.90 7.77
N GLN A 67 2.65 -25.87 6.91
CA GLN A 67 2.59 -24.89 5.84
C GLN A 67 2.17 -23.51 6.36
N ASP A 68 2.81 -22.49 5.81
CA ASP A 68 2.56 -21.07 6.02
C ASP A 68 1.08 -20.69 5.79
N LYS A 69 0.52 -19.88 6.69
CA LYS A 69 -0.87 -19.40 6.60
C LYS A 69 -0.94 -17.88 6.71
N LEU A 70 -1.56 -17.27 5.71
CA LEU A 70 -1.84 -15.84 5.71
C LEU A 70 -3.04 -15.52 6.60
N ASN A 71 -2.77 -14.76 7.67
CA ASN A 71 -3.74 -14.28 8.63
C ASN A 71 -3.87 -12.75 8.50
N TRP A 72 -5.10 -12.25 8.54
CA TRP A 72 -5.42 -10.82 8.54
C TRP A 72 -5.86 -10.38 9.94
N ILE A 73 -5.36 -9.25 10.43
CA ILE A 73 -5.81 -8.67 11.69
C ILE A 73 -6.77 -7.54 11.36
N ASP A 74 -8.01 -7.65 11.85
CA ASP A 74 -9.03 -6.63 11.67
C ASP A 74 -8.75 -5.40 12.56
N ASN A 75 -9.46 -4.28 12.35
CA ASN A 75 -9.31 -3.05 13.16
C ASN A 75 -9.54 -3.30 14.66
N ASN A 76 -10.27 -4.36 15.01
CA ASN A 76 -10.56 -4.77 16.39
C ASN A 76 -9.50 -5.74 16.97
N GLY A 77 -8.38 -5.98 16.28
CA GLY A 77 -7.34 -6.91 16.72
C GLY A 77 -7.66 -8.39 16.50
N ASN A 78 -8.79 -8.73 15.87
CA ASN A 78 -9.20 -10.10 15.65
C ASN A 78 -8.52 -10.72 14.42
N ILE A 79 -7.99 -11.94 14.58
CA ILE A 79 -7.38 -12.71 13.49
C ILE A 79 -8.49 -13.34 12.63
N LYS A 80 -8.51 -12.99 11.34
CA LYS A 80 -9.44 -13.51 10.33
C LYS A 80 -8.65 -14.06 9.14
N LYS A 81 -9.27 -14.97 8.39
CA LYS A 81 -8.75 -15.38 7.09
C LYS A 81 -8.76 -14.19 6.13
N PHE A 82 -7.69 -14.04 5.35
CA PHE A 82 -7.61 -13.00 4.33
C PHE A 82 -8.79 -13.11 3.35
N CYS A 83 -9.50 -12.00 3.17
CA CYS A 83 -10.57 -11.87 2.19
C CYS A 83 -10.55 -10.45 1.62
N VAL A 84 -10.50 -10.34 0.29
CA VAL A 84 -10.43 -9.04 -0.41
C VAL A 84 -11.60 -8.14 -0.02
N LYS A 85 -12.79 -8.70 0.19
CA LYS A 85 -13.97 -7.94 0.64
C LYS A 85 -13.74 -7.25 1.99
N ASN A 86 -13.12 -7.94 2.95
CA ASN A 86 -12.88 -7.41 4.29
C ASN A 86 -11.79 -6.34 4.25
N VAL A 87 -10.71 -6.60 3.51
CA VAL A 87 -9.62 -5.63 3.32
C VAL A 87 -10.14 -4.38 2.65
N HIS A 88 -10.94 -4.51 1.60
CA HIS A 88 -11.55 -3.37 0.92
C HIS A 88 -12.47 -2.57 1.85
N ALA A 89 -13.26 -3.25 2.70
CA ALA A 89 -14.11 -2.56 3.68
C ALA A 89 -13.30 -1.77 4.72
N VAL A 90 -12.15 -2.28 5.16
CA VAL A 90 -11.25 -1.59 6.09
C VAL A 90 -10.52 -0.42 5.42
N LEU A 91 -10.08 -0.60 4.17
CA LEU A 91 -9.38 0.45 3.41
C LEU A 91 -10.31 1.55 2.92
N LYS A 92 -11.59 1.23 2.74
CA LYS A 92 -12.60 2.22 2.37
C LYS A 92 -12.83 3.13 3.56
N ILE A 93 -12.24 4.31 3.51
CA ILE A 93 -12.69 5.43 4.32
C ILE A 93 -14.13 5.70 3.86
N ASP A 94 -15.08 5.63 4.80
CA ASP A 94 -16.46 5.99 4.52
C ASP A 94 -16.55 7.50 4.33
N ASP A 95 -16.14 7.96 3.14
CA ASP A 95 -16.41 9.31 2.69
C ASP A 95 -17.91 9.48 2.47
N GLU A 96 -18.42 10.67 2.78
CA GLU A 96 -19.81 11.02 2.55
C GLU A 96 -20.18 10.72 1.09
N LYS A 97 -21.34 10.08 0.90
CA LYS A 97 -21.85 9.79 -0.44
C LYS A 97 -22.07 11.12 -1.17
N VAL A 98 -21.20 11.40 -2.12
CA VAL A 98 -21.31 12.58 -2.96
C VAL A 98 -22.53 12.49 -3.87
N ASN A 99 -23.35 13.53 -3.85
CA ASN A 99 -24.58 13.63 -4.66
C ASN A 99 -24.33 13.54 -6.17
N TRP A 100 -23.11 13.87 -6.63
CA TRP A 100 -22.74 13.81 -8.04
C TRP A 100 -22.27 12.43 -8.52
N GLY A 101 -22.04 11.47 -7.62
CA GLY A 101 -21.59 10.11 -7.98
C GLY A 101 -22.52 9.41 -8.99
N PRO A 102 -23.85 9.39 -8.77
CA PRO A 102 -24.80 8.80 -9.71
C PRO A 102 -24.85 9.49 -11.08
N LEU A 103 -24.55 10.80 -11.15
CA LEU A 103 -24.49 11.55 -12.42
C LEU A 103 -23.28 11.14 -13.26
N LEU A 104 -22.19 10.73 -12.63
CA LEU A 104 -20.96 10.31 -13.32
C LEU A 104 -20.96 8.82 -13.67
N TRP A 105 -21.53 7.97 -12.82
CA TRP A 105 -21.33 6.52 -12.88
C TRP A 105 -22.64 5.76 -13.10
N PHE A 106 -23.46 6.20 -14.08
CA PHE A 106 -24.66 5.47 -14.52
C PHE A 106 -24.34 4.47 -15.63
N SER A 107 -25.14 3.39 -15.73
CA SER A 107 -24.89 2.24 -16.61
C SER A 107 -24.72 2.59 -18.11
N GLN A 108 -25.38 3.66 -18.56
CA GLN A 108 -25.36 4.12 -19.96
C GLN A 108 -24.39 5.29 -20.20
N GLY A 109 -23.54 5.63 -19.23
CA GLY A 109 -22.64 6.76 -19.31
C GLY A 109 -21.47 6.49 -20.25
N VAL A 110 -21.24 7.38 -21.22
CA VAL A 110 -20.04 7.34 -22.06
C VAL A 110 -18.82 7.76 -21.21
N PRO A 111 -17.81 6.89 -21.02
CA PRO A 111 -16.71 7.15 -20.09
C PRO A 111 -15.98 8.48 -20.34
N LYS A 112 -15.86 8.90 -21.60
CA LYS A 112 -15.26 10.18 -21.99
C LYS A 112 -16.01 11.38 -21.39
N HIS A 113 -17.35 11.37 -21.46
CA HIS A 113 -18.17 12.46 -20.95
C HIS A 113 -18.18 12.48 -19.42
N CYS A 114 -18.26 11.31 -18.80
CA CYS A 114 -18.17 11.18 -17.34
C CYS A 114 -16.82 11.69 -16.83
N PHE A 115 -15.71 11.38 -17.50
CA PHE A 115 -14.39 11.89 -17.12
C PHE A 115 -14.30 13.42 -17.24
N ILE A 116 -14.82 14.02 -18.31
CA ILE A 116 -14.85 15.48 -18.48
C ILE A 116 -15.70 16.13 -17.39
N LEU A 117 -16.88 15.57 -17.09
CA LEU A 117 -17.76 16.08 -16.04
C LEU A 117 -17.12 15.94 -14.65
N TRP A 118 -16.43 14.84 -14.38
CA TRP A 118 -15.66 14.65 -13.14
C TRP A 118 -14.57 15.71 -12.98
N MET A 119 -13.81 15.97 -14.05
CA MET A 119 -12.82 17.06 -14.08
C MET A 119 -13.45 18.43 -13.89
N ALA A 120 -14.68 18.66 -14.40
CA ALA A 120 -15.42 19.89 -14.21
C ALA A 120 -15.81 20.10 -12.74
N ILE A 121 -16.41 19.07 -12.11
CA ILE A 121 -16.83 19.11 -10.70
C ILE A 121 -15.64 19.40 -9.79
N HIS A 122 -14.48 18.80 -10.07
CA HIS A 122 -13.27 19.03 -9.28
C HIS A 122 -12.55 20.35 -9.61
N ASN A 123 -13.10 21.20 -10.49
CA ASN A 123 -12.41 22.37 -11.01
C ASN A 123 -10.99 21.99 -11.44
N LYS A 124 -10.84 20.99 -12.29
CA LYS A 124 -9.55 20.56 -12.89
C LYS A 124 -9.53 20.72 -14.41
N LEU A 125 -10.62 21.20 -15.00
CA LEU A 125 -10.60 21.70 -16.37
C LEU A 125 -9.68 22.93 -16.46
N LEU A 126 -8.78 22.89 -17.44
CA LEU A 126 -8.00 24.04 -17.86
C LEU A 126 -8.94 24.94 -18.67
N THR A 127 -9.70 25.78 -17.98
CA THR A 127 -10.46 26.85 -18.64
C THR A 127 -9.49 27.96 -19.04
N HIS A 128 -9.83 28.69 -20.11
CA HIS A 128 -9.06 29.82 -20.61
C HIS A 128 -8.72 30.83 -19.48
N ASP A 129 -9.64 31.04 -18.53
CA ASP A 129 -9.45 31.93 -17.38
C ASP A 129 -8.35 31.45 -16.39
N ARG A 130 -8.11 30.14 -16.30
CA ARG A 130 -7.06 29.58 -15.42
C ARG A 130 -5.69 29.61 -16.08
N LEU A 131 -5.64 29.39 -17.40
CA LEU A 131 -4.42 29.57 -18.20
C LEU A 131 -3.96 31.04 -18.19
N LYS A 132 -4.91 31.98 -18.30
CA LYS A 132 -4.66 33.42 -18.17
C LYS A 132 -4.03 33.80 -16.82
N LYS A 133 -4.44 33.13 -15.74
CA LYS A 133 -3.90 33.34 -14.38
C LYS A 133 -2.50 32.74 -14.18
N TRP A 134 -2.10 31.78 -15.00
CA TRP A 134 -0.78 31.13 -14.96
C TRP A 134 0.28 31.83 -15.85
N GLY A 135 -0.07 32.94 -16.51
CA GLY A 135 0.90 33.88 -17.09
C GLY A 135 1.53 33.48 -18.42
N SER A 136 0.98 32.51 -19.15
CA SER A 136 1.56 32.07 -20.43
C SER A 136 0.54 32.18 -21.58
N TYR A 137 0.54 33.34 -22.24
CA TYR A 137 -0.32 33.64 -23.40
C TYR A 137 0.28 33.20 -24.74
N ASP A 138 1.54 32.76 -24.78
CA ASP A 138 2.28 32.53 -26.04
C ASP A 138 2.30 31.07 -26.53
N MET A 139 1.52 30.17 -25.92
CA MET A 139 1.49 28.76 -26.34
C MET A 139 0.06 28.21 -26.58
N VAL A 140 -0.86 29.05 -27.07
CA VAL A 140 -2.24 28.61 -27.41
C VAL A 140 -2.52 28.71 -28.91
N VAL A 141 -1.49 28.53 -29.74
CA VAL A 141 -1.67 28.17 -31.15
C VAL A 141 -1.08 26.78 -31.35
N CYS A 142 -1.96 25.85 -31.73
CA CYS A 142 -1.68 24.45 -32.08
C CYS A 142 -1.35 23.47 -30.95
N SER A 143 -2.40 22.93 -30.31
CA SER A 143 -2.50 21.47 -30.08
C SER A 143 -3.96 21.04 -29.81
N ALA A 144 -4.85 21.29 -30.79
CA ALA A 144 -6.18 20.65 -30.81
C ALA A 144 -6.12 19.15 -31.21
N ASN A 145 -4.92 18.60 -31.49
CA ASN A 145 -4.73 17.23 -31.98
C ASN A 145 -3.99 16.28 -31.03
N ALA A 146 -3.53 16.70 -29.84
CA ALA A 146 -2.80 15.80 -28.94
C ALA A 146 -3.68 14.87 -28.08
N MET A 147 -5.01 14.96 -28.18
CA MET A 147 -5.93 14.09 -27.42
C MET A 147 -6.40 12.89 -28.25
N ARG A 148 -5.53 12.33 -29.13
CA ARG A 148 -5.90 11.20 -29.99
C ARG A 148 -5.44 9.82 -29.53
N ASN A 149 -4.49 9.66 -28.61
CA ASN A 149 -4.04 8.31 -28.22
C ASN A 149 -3.65 8.19 -26.74
N LEU A 150 -4.59 8.46 -25.83
CA LEU A 150 -4.56 7.81 -24.52
C LEU A 150 -5.62 6.71 -24.56
N ILE A 151 -5.26 5.58 -25.16
CA ILE A 151 -5.94 4.32 -24.89
C ILE A 151 -5.58 3.97 -23.44
N ILE A 152 -6.30 4.57 -22.49
CA ILE A 152 -6.43 3.98 -21.17
C ILE A 152 -7.44 2.86 -21.38
N THR A 153 -6.94 1.65 -21.63
CA THR A 153 -7.75 0.45 -21.45
C THR A 153 -8.16 0.44 -19.98
N PHE A 154 -9.39 0.88 -19.70
CA PHE A 154 -10.06 0.54 -18.45
C PHE A 154 -10.41 -0.95 -18.53
N SER A 155 -9.40 -1.80 -18.33
CA SER A 155 -9.64 -3.14 -17.83
C SER A 155 -10.29 -2.98 -16.46
N SER A 156 -11.38 -3.68 -16.23
CA SER A 156 -12.16 -3.74 -15.00
C SER A 156 -11.40 -4.39 -13.82
N THR A 157 -10.07 -4.29 -13.80
CA THR A 157 -9.20 -4.82 -12.76
C THR A 157 -8.48 -3.68 -12.03
N VAL A 158 -9.06 -3.35 -10.87
CA VAL A 158 -8.43 -2.89 -9.63
C VAL A 158 -7.08 -2.15 -9.78
N PRO A 159 -7.01 -0.84 -9.46
CA PRO A 159 -5.73 -0.17 -9.28
C PRO A 159 -4.99 -0.84 -8.12
N THR A 160 -3.94 -1.59 -8.45
CA THR A 160 -2.99 -2.13 -7.48
C THR A 160 -2.15 -0.97 -6.95
N LEU A 161 -2.68 -0.28 -5.95
CA LEU A 161 -1.91 0.62 -5.10
C LEU A 161 -1.09 -0.23 -4.13
N ARG A 162 0.16 -0.46 -4.51
CA ARG A 162 1.24 -0.76 -3.56
C ARG A 162 1.31 0.39 -2.55
N ARG A 163 0.79 0.19 -1.34
CA ARG A 163 1.38 0.69 -0.09
C ARG A 163 0.66 0.11 1.13
N PHE A 164 1.45 -0.58 1.95
CA PHE A 164 1.24 -0.94 3.36
C PHE A 164 -0.05 -1.69 3.72
N GLY A 165 -0.01 -3.01 3.53
CA GLY A 165 -0.69 -3.96 4.41
C GLY A 165 0.38 -4.92 4.93
N MET A 166 0.59 -4.95 6.25
CA MET A 166 1.49 -5.90 6.90
C MET A 166 1.07 -7.31 6.50
N LEU A 167 1.92 -7.98 5.72
CA LEU A 167 1.84 -9.42 5.59
C LEU A 167 2.43 -10.00 6.86
N CYS A 168 1.85 -11.08 7.36
CA CYS A 168 2.53 -11.95 8.30
C CYS A 168 2.68 -13.27 7.57
N LYS A 169 3.90 -13.56 7.11
CA LYS A 169 4.32 -14.92 6.80
C LYS A 169 4.76 -15.57 8.10
N LEU A 170 4.00 -16.57 8.53
CA LEU A 170 4.52 -17.70 9.30
C LEU A 170 4.89 -18.75 8.29
#